data_AF-A0A923VD35-F1
#
_entry.id   AF-A0A923VD35-F1
#
_cell.length_a   1.000
_cell.length_b   1.000
_cell.length_c   1.000
_cell.angle_alpha   90.00
_cell.angle_beta   90.00
_cell.angle_gamma   90.00
#
_symmetry.space_group_name_H-M   'P 1'
#
loop_
_entity.id
_entity.type
_entity.pdbx_description
1 polymer ?
#
loop_
_entity_poly.entity_id
_entity_poly.type
_entity_poly.pdbx_seq_one_letter_code
_entity_poly.pdbx_strand_id
1 'polypeptide(L)' 'ADAFATPVMVMGIKVGLNMVNQIKGVGCISIDENDIISTSANINIL' A
#
# COMPACT_ATOMS: atom_id res chain seq x y z
N ALA A 1 4.03 7.60 7.68
CA ALA A 1 4.14 6.19 7.21
C ALA A 1 3.93 5.21 8.36
N ASP A 2 4.63 5.36 9.49
CA ASP A 2 4.63 4.41 10.62
C ASP A 2 3.24 4.10 11.22
N ALA A 3 2.35 5.10 11.28
CA ALA A 3 0.98 4.91 11.78
C ALA A 3 0.08 4.07 10.85
N PHE A 4 0.41 3.96 9.56
CA PHE A 4 -0.38 3.22 8.57
C PHE A 4 0.24 1.87 8.20
N ALA A 5 1.56 1.70 8.33
CA ALA A 5 2.25 0.46 7.98
C ALA A 5 1.77 -0.73 8.82
N THR A 6 1.69 -0.54 10.14
CA THR A 6 1.25 -1.58 11.08
C THR A 6 -0.18 -2.07 10.83
N PRO A 7 -1.21 -1.20 10.71
CA PRO A 7 -2.55 -1.68 10.38
C PRO A 7 -2.66 -2.26 8.95
N VAL A 8 -1.96 -1.70 7.95
CA VAL A 8 -1.93 -2.25 6.58
C VAL A 8 -1.35 -3.67 6.56
N MET A 9 -0.30 -3.92 7.34
CA MET A 9 0.33 -5.23 7.43
C MET A 9 -0.57 -6.26 8.13
N VAL A 10 -1.32 -5.87 9.16
CA VAL A 10 -2.29 -6.75 9.85
C VAL A 10 -3.51 -7.07 8.97
N MET A 11 -3.98 -6.10 8.17
CA MET A 11 -5.14 -6.30 7.28
C MET A 11 -4.79 -7.03 5.97
N GLY A 12 -3.50 -7.11 5.64
CA GLY A 12 -3.00 -7.66 4.39
C GLY A 12 -2.95 -6.63 3.26
N ILE A 13 -2.04 -6.87 2.30
CA ILE A 13 -1.71 -5.97 1.19
C ILE A 13 -2.95 -5.49 0.42
N LYS A 14 -3.87 -6.39 0.06
CA LYS A 14 -5.02 -6.04 -0.76
C LYS A 14 -5.98 -5.06 -0.08
N VAL A 15 -6.27 -5.29 1.21
CA VAL A 15 -7.16 -4.42 2.00
C VAL A 15 -6.46 -3.10 2.32
N GLY A 16 -5.18 -3.16 2.66
CA GLY A 16 -4.37 -1.97 2.90
C GLY A 16 -4.22 -1.06 1.67
N LEU A 17 -4.01 -1.63 0.48
CA LEU A 17 -3.93 -0.89 -0.77
C LEU A 17 -5.26 -0.20 -1.08
N ASN A 18 -6.39 -0.88 -0.83
CA ASN A 18 -7.72 -0.29 -1.01
C ASN A 18 -7.99 0.85 0.00
N MET A 19 -7.48 0.75 1.23
CA MET A 19 -7.54 1.83 2.20
C MET A 19 -6.71 3.04 1.75
N VAL A 20 -5.47 2.81 1.31
CA VAL A 20 -4.57 3.89 0.84
C VAL A 20 -5.14 4.58 -0.41
N ASN A 21 -5.75 3.83 -1.34
CA ASN A 21 -6.40 4.39 -2.53
C ASN A 21 -7.54 5.37 -2.21
N GLN A 22 -8.15 5.28 -1.01
CA GLN A 22 -9.19 6.22 -0.58
C GLN A 22 -8.60 7.51 0.02
N ILE A 23 -7.31 7.56 0.34
CA ILE A 23 -6.65 8.72 0.93
C ILE A 23 -5.94 9.52 -0.17
N LYS A 24 -6.44 10.74 -0.44
CA LYS A 24 -5.82 11.65 -1.41
C LYS A 24 -4.47 12.13 -0.92
N GLY A 25 -3.43 12.02 -1.76
CA GLY A 25 -2.07 12.48 -1.45
C GLY A 25 -1.22 11.47 -0.66
N VAL A 26 -1.74 10.27 -0.37
CA VAL A 26 -0.97 9.18 0.23
C VAL A 26 -0.77 8.07 -0.80
N GLY A 27 0.47 7.60 -0.88
CA GLY A 27 0.87 6.48 -1.71
C GLY A 27 1.41 5.32 -0.87
N CYS A 28 1.19 4.09 -1.34
CA CYS A 28 1.79 2.88 -0.78
C CYS A 28 2.46 2.07 -1.89
N ILE A 29 3.64 1.54 -1.57
CA ILE A 29 4.37 0.54 -2.35
C ILE A 29 4.62 -0.61 -1.39
N SER A 30 4.26 -1.82 -1.82
CA SER A 30 4.49 -3.04 -1.06
C SER A 30 5.19 -4.05 -1.95
N ILE A 31 6.17 -4.73 -1.39
CA ILE A 31 6.94 -5.79 -2.04
C ILE A 31 6.71 -7.04 -1.19
N ASP A 32 6.24 -8.11 -1.83
CA ASP A 32 6.01 -9.38 -1.17
C ASP A 32 7.25 -10.29 -1.20
N GLU A 33 7.13 -11.48 -0.62
CA GLU A 33 8.19 -12.49 -0.57
C GLU A 33 8.51 -13.13 -1.94
N ASN A 34 7.68 -12.89 -2.97
CA ASN A 34 7.87 -13.36 -4.34
C ASN A 34 8.43 -12.24 -5.24
N ASP A 35 8.95 -11.16 -4.65
CA ASP A 35 9.42 -9.95 -5.35
C ASP A 35 8.32 -9.25 -6.18
N ILE A 36 7.04 -9.48 -5.86
CA ILE A 36 5.91 -8.84 -6.55
C ILE A 36 5.68 -7.45 -5.96
N ILE A 37 5.76 -6.44 -6.82
CA ILE A 37 5.51 -5.05 -6.46
C ILE A 37 4.02 -4.73 -6.62
N SER A 38 3.39 -4.30 -5.53
CA SER A 38 2.01 -3.80 -5.49
C SER A 38 2.01 -2.31 -5.12
N THR A 39 1.37 -1.48 -5.93
CA THR A 39 1.35 -0.01 -5.73
C THR A 39 -0.08 0.52 -5.62
N SER A 40 -0.27 1.55 -4.81
CA SER A 40 -1.54 2.29 -4.76
C SER A 40 -1.76 3.08 -6.05
N ALA A 41 -3.02 3.21 -6.49
CA ALA A 41 -3.40 3.89 -7.73
C ALA A 41 -3.01 5.38 -7.79
N ASN A 42 -2.67 5.98 -6.64
CA ASN A 42 -2.32 7.39 -6.51
C ASN A 42 -0.82 7.68 -6.73
N ILE A 43 0.00 6.65 -6.96
CA ILE A 43 1.41 6.80 -7.36
C ILE A 43 1.67 5.89 -8.54
N ASN A 44 2.09 6.49 -9.65
CA ASN A 44 2.71 5.78 -10.75
C ASN A 44 4.22 6.03 -10.67
N ILE A 45 4.98 4.96 -10.39
CA ILE A 45 6.44 5.00 -10.25
C ILE A 45 7.15 4.62 -11.56
N LEU A 46 6.39 4.49 -12.65
CA LEU A 46 6.82 4.13 -14.00
C LEU A 46 6.66 5.31 -14.95
#